data_AF-A0A959EBQ4-F1
#
_entry.id   AF-A0A959EBQ4-F1
#
_cell.length_a   1.000
_cell.length_b   1.000
_cell.length_c   1.000
_cell.angle_alpha   90.00
_cell.angle_beta   90.00
_cell.angle_gamma   90.00
#
_symmetry.space_group_name_H-M   'P 1'
#
loop_
_entity.id
_entity.type
_entity.pdbx_description
1 polymer ?
#
loop_
_entity_poly.entity_id
_entity_poly.type
_entity_poly.pdbx_seq_one_letter_code
_entity_poly.pdbx_strand_id
1 'polypeptide(L)'
;MKKIVVLTGAGVSAESGIKTFRDADGLWEGHDVMEVASPQGWRKNMELVLDFYNQRRRQLLEVKPNAGHFSLVELEKHFEVSIITQNVDDLHERAGSTNIIHLHGELLKARSTKDPSLIYDWAKDILPGDICPLGSQLRPHIVWFGEAVPMIEAAAMETMTADAVIIVGTSMQ
;
A
#
# COMPACT_ATOMS: atom_id res chain seq x y z
N MET A 1 -18.51 21.64 4.05
CA MET A 1 -17.39 21.62 5.04
C MET A 1 -16.12 21.93 4.26
N LYS A 2 -15.05 22.49 4.86
CA LYS A 2 -13.78 22.64 4.10
C LYS A 2 -13.19 21.26 3.84
N LYS A 3 -12.55 21.09 2.68
CA LYS A 3 -11.95 19.83 2.24
C LYS A 3 -10.45 19.82 2.45
N ILE A 4 -9.95 18.76 3.08
CA ILE A 4 -8.53 18.51 3.30
C ILE A 4 -8.15 17.20 2.62
N VAL A 5 -7.15 17.25 1.75
CA VAL A 5 -6.53 16.06 1.20
C VAL A 5 -5.25 15.77 1.96
N VAL A 6 -5.07 14.53 2.40
CA VAL A 6 -3.89 14.10 3.17
C VAL A 6 -3.12 13.09 2.34
N LEU A 7 -1.91 13.45 1.88
CA LEU A 7 -0.98 12.52 1.26
C LEU A 7 -0.12 11.86 2.33
N THR A 8 -0.22 10.54 2.47
CA THR A 8 0.57 9.77 3.43
C THR A 8 1.57 8.84 2.76
N GLY A 9 2.69 8.59 3.44
CA GLY A 9 3.70 7.60 3.07
C GLY A 9 4.16 6.78 4.27
N ALA A 10 5.19 5.95 4.08
CA ALA A 10 5.56 4.89 5.04
C ALA A 10 5.86 5.40 6.45
N GLY A 11 6.31 6.65 6.59
CA GLY A 11 6.59 7.28 7.88
C GLY A 11 5.37 7.41 8.80
N VAL A 12 4.14 7.47 8.27
CA VAL A 12 2.92 7.49 9.13
C VAL A 12 2.74 6.16 9.86
N SER A 13 3.22 5.06 9.29
CA SER A 13 3.11 3.71 9.83
C SER A 13 4.34 3.28 10.65
N ALA A 14 5.39 4.10 10.71
CA ALA A 14 6.64 3.76 11.38
C ALA A 14 6.45 3.48 12.89
N GLU A 15 5.67 4.32 13.57
CA GLU A 15 5.36 4.16 15.00
C GLU A 15 4.45 2.96 15.29
N SER A 16 3.85 2.35 14.25
CA SER A 16 3.11 1.08 14.37
C SER A 16 4.02 -0.14 14.30
N GLY A 17 5.33 0.02 14.10
CA GLY A 17 6.29 -1.08 13.96
C GLY A 17 6.49 -1.59 12.53
N ILE A 18 5.94 -0.89 11.53
CA ILE A 18 6.20 -1.18 10.11
C ILE A 18 7.50 -0.48 9.72
N LYS A 19 8.48 -1.22 9.17
CA LYS A 19 9.71 -0.60 8.69
C LYS A 19 9.42 0.24 7.46
N THR A 20 9.96 1.46 7.45
CA THR A 20 9.90 2.32 6.28
C THR A 20 10.83 1.80 5.20
N PHE A 21 10.56 2.16 3.94
CA PHE A 21 11.37 1.80 2.77
C PHE A 21 12.84 2.28 2.83
N ARG A 22 13.21 3.15 3.79
CA ARG A 22 14.48 3.87 3.82
C ARG A 22 15.49 3.22 4.77
N ASP A 23 16.10 2.10 4.35
CA ASP A 23 17.43 1.77 4.87
C ASP A 23 18.49 2.45 3.99
N ALA A 24 19.53 3.00 4.62
CA ALA A 24 20.57 3.83 3.98
C ALA A 24 21.36 3.13 2.87
N ASP A 25 21.20 1.81 2.76
CA ASP A 25 21.96 0.94 1.86
C ASP A 25 21.21 0.59 0.56
N GLY A 26 20.03 1.19 0.33
CA GLY A 26 19.20 0.92 -0.87
C GLY A 26 18.46 -0.42 -0.81
N LEU A 27 18.44 -1.04 0.37
CA LEU A 27 17.75 -2.30 0.63
C LEU A 27 16.39 -2.04 1.28
N TRP A 28 15.40 -2.87 0.97
CA TRP A 28 14.13 -2.91 1.68
C TRP A 28 14.02 -4.26 2.38
N GLU A 29 14.00 -4.25 3.72
CA GLU A 29 14.03 -5.49 4.53
C GLU A 29 15.21 -6.41 4.14
N GLY A 30 16.36 -5.81 3.82
CA GLY A 30 17.58 -6.56 3.43
C GLY A 30 17.63 -7.02 1.96
N HIS A 31 16.65 -6.67 1.13
CA HIS A 31 16.61 -7.02 -0.30
C HIS A 31 16.78 -5.80 -1.21
N ASP A 32 17.44 -5.97 -2.36
CA ASP A 32 17.36 -4.98 -3.44
C ASP A 32 15.89 -4.88 -3.90
N VAL A 33 15.35 -3.67 -3.88
CA VAL A 33 13.95 -3.39 -4.22
C VAL A 33 13.57 -3.92 -5.61
N MET A 34 14.48 -3.90 -6.58
CA MET A 34 14.20 -4.37 -7.93
C MET A 34 14.10 -5.89 -8.00
N GLU A 35 14.67 -6.64 -7.05
CA GLU A 35 14.50 -8.10 -6.99
C GLU A 35 13.13 -8.51 -6.46
N VAL A 36 12.56 -7.70 -5.57
CA VAL A 36 11.38 -8.07 -4.78
C VAL A 36 10.12 -7.27 -5.11
N ALA A 37 10.25 -6.11 -5.75
CA ALA A 37 9.15 -5.20 -6.06
C ALA A 37 9.19 -4.69 -7.52
N SER A 38 9.57 -5.54 -8.47
CA SER A 38 9.51 -5.26 -9.91
C SER A 38 8.94 -6.44 -10.72
N PRO A 39 8.34 -6.21 -11.90
CA PRO A 39 7.95 -7.28 -12.81
C PRO A 39 9.13 -8.17 -13.25
N GLN A 40 10.33 -7.59 -13.33
CA GLN A 40 11.56 -8.32 -13.66
C GLN A 40 11.96 -9.25 -12.52
N GLY A 41 11.90 -8.77 -11.27
CA GLY A 41 12.13 -9.55 -10.05
C GLY A 41 11.19 -10.75 -9.96
N TRP A 42 9.88 -10.52 -10.20
CA TRP A 42 8.88 -11.59 -10.27
C TRP A 42 9.20 -12.67 -11.31
N ARG A 43 9.60 -12.26 -12.53
CA ARG A 43 9.97 -13.21 -13.60
C ARG A 43 11.27 -13.96 -13.29
N LYS A 44 12.21 -13.31 -12.60
CA LYS A 44 13.51 -13.88 -12.22
C LYS A 44 13.36 -14.90 -11.09
N ASN A 45 12.63 -14.55 -10.03
CA ASN A 45 12.42 -15.40 -8.86
C ASN A 45 11.08 -15.09 -8.18
N MET A 46 10.02 -15.71 -8.67
CA MET A 46 8.66 -15.56 -8.14
C MET A 46 8.55 -15.96 -6.68
N GLU A 47 9.20 -17.05 -6.27
CA GLU A 47 9.12 -17.56 -4.89
C GLU A 47 9.72 -16.57 -3.90
N LEU A 48 10.84 -15.93 -4.24
CA LEU A 48 11.43 -14.86 -3.44
C LEU A 48 10.46 -13.68 -3.28
N VAL A 49 9.83 -13.23 -4.37
CA VAL A 49 8.86 -12.13 -4.30
C VAL A 49 7.66 -12.52 -3.43
N LEU A 50 7.13 -13.73 -3.60
CA LEU A 50 6.02 -14.23 -2.80
C LEU A 50 6.38 -14.28 -1.32
N ASP A 51 7.51 -14.89 -0.96
CA ASP A 51 7.95 -14.99 0.44
C ASP A 51 8.17 -13.61 1.05
N PHE A 52 8.82 -12.71 0.32
CA PHE A 52 9.01 -11.31 0.74
C PHE A 52 7.68 -10.66 1.11
N TYR A 53 6.68 -10.66 0.23
CA TYR A 53 5.37 -10.06 0.53
C TYR A 53 4.58 -10.84 1.60
N ASN A 54 4.73 -12.16 1.68
CA ASN A 54 4.11 -12.99 2.71
C ASN A 54 4.63 -12.61 4.11
N GLN A 55 5.93 -12.37 4.27
CA GLN A 55 6.49 -11.91 5.54
C GLN A 55 5.86 -10.59 6.01
N ARG A 56 5.71 -9.59 5.11
CA ARG A 56 5.04 -8.33 5.50
C ARG A 56 3.55 -8.50 5.73
N ARG A 57 2.88 -9.40 5.00
CA ARG A 57 1.47 -9.69 5.26
C ARG A 57 1.27 -10.23 6.66
N ARG A 58 2.10 -11.19 7.08
CA ARG A 58 2.09 -11.72 8.45
C ARG A 58 2.35 -10.61 9.47
N GLN A 59 3.39 -9.79 9.27
CA GLN A 59 3.70 -8.65 10.15
C GLN A 59 2.54 -7.64 10.24
N LEU A 60 1.85 -7.34 9.12
CA LEU A 60 0.76 -6.38 9.09
C LEU A 60 -0.41 -6.77 10.01
N LEU A 61 -0.64 -8.08 10.17
CA LEU A 61 -1.67 -8.63 11.05
C LEU A 61 -1.31 -8.50 12.54
N GLU A 62 -0.05 -8.25 12.88
CA GLU A 62 0.45 -8.15 14.25
C GLU A 62 0.50 -6.69 14.76
N VAL A 63 0.53 -5.72 13.86
CA VAL A 63 0.61 -4.29 14.19
C VAL A 63 -0.76 -3.63 14.35
N LYS A 64 -0.81 -2.44 14.94
CA LYS A 64 -2.04 -1.66 15.16
C LYS A 64 -1.87 -0.20 14.71
N PRO A 65 -2.96 0.51 14.39
CA PRO A 65 -2.88 1.93 14.10
C PRO A 65 -2.29 2.70 15.29
N ASN A 66 -1.52 3.74 14.97
CA ASN A 66 -0.90 4.63 15.96
C ASN A 66 -1.65 5.96 16.07
N ALA A 67 -1.17 6.85 16.95
CA ALA A 67 -1.77 8.16 17.19
C ALA A 67 -1.89 9.03 15.92
N GLY A 68 -0.97 8.89 14.95
CA GLY A 68 -1.04 9.60 13.67
C GLY A 68 -2.28 9.23 12.87
N HIS A 69 -2.60 7.93 12.77
CA HIS A 69 -3.79 7.44 12.07
C HIS A 69 -5.08 7.93 12.77
N PHE A 70 -5.16 7.76 14.09
CA PHE A 70 -6.33 8.22 14.86
C PHE A 70 -6.52 9.74 14.79
N SER A 71 -5.43 10.52 14.64
CA SER A 71 -5.53 11.97 14.46
C SER A 71 -6.20 12.35 13.14
N LEU A 72 -6.06 11.55 12.08
CA LEU A 72 -6.76 11.77 10.81
C LEU A 72 -8.25 11.45 10.93
N VAL A 73 -8.62 10.43 11.72
CA VAL A 73 -10.02 10.14 12.06
C VAL A 73 -10.64 11.26 12.90
N GLU A 74 -9.88 11.85 13.83
CA GLU A 74 -10.36 13.02 14.57
C GLU A 74 -10.57 14.23 13.63
N LEU A 75 -9.69 14.40 12.64
CA LEU A 75 -9.79 15.48 11.65
C LEU A 75 -11.08 15.37 10.81
N GLU A 76 -11.52 14.14 10.49
CA GLU A 76 -12.79 13.86 9.78
C GLU A 76 -14.03 14.41 10.51
N LYS A 77 -13.96 14.67 11.82
CA LYS A 77 -15.09 15.27 12.56
C LYS A 77 -15.30 16.75 12.27
N HIS A 78 -14.29 17.42 11.75
CA HIS A 78 -14.28 18.88 11.53
C HIS A 78 -14.16 19.27 10.06
N PHE A 79 -13.67 18.35 9.22
CA PHE A 79 -13.39 18.58 7.80
C PHE A 79 -13.87 17.40 6.95
N GLU A 80 -14.14 17.67 5.68
CA GLU A 80 -14.19 16.59 4.70
C GLU A 80 -12.74 16.16 4.42
N VAL A 81 -12.33 14.99 4.90
CA VAL A 81 -10.96 14.50 4.75
C VAL A 81 -10.92 13.39 3.71
N SER A 82 -9.91 13.44 2.84
CA SER A 82 -9.64 12.38 1.87
C SER A 82 -8.18 12.00 1.96
N ILE A 83 -7.90 10.75 2.32
CA ILE A 83 -6.56 10.24 2.51
C ILE A 83 -6.10 9.60 1.21
N ILE A 84 -5.03 10.13 0.62
CA ILE A 84 -4.32 9.50 -0.49
C ILE A 84 -3.08 8.87 0.13
N THR A 85 -2.95 7.55 0.05
CA THR A 85 -1.84 6.83 0.69
C THR A 85 -0.96 6.12 -0.34
N GLN A 86 0.34 6.26 -0.16
CA GLN A 86 1.34 5.43 -0.85
C GLN A 86 1.57 4.10 -0.14
N ASN A 87 1.06 3.96 1.08
CA ASN A 87 1.19 2.73 1.85
C ASN A 87 0.27 1.66 1.28
N VAL A 88 0.66 0.42 1.56
CA VAL A 88 -0.09 -0.78 1.19
C VAL A 88 -0.64 -1.50 2.42
N ASP A 89 -0.40 -0.96 3.61
CA ASP A 89 -1.03 -1.38 4.86
C ASP A 89 -2.48 -0.87 4.95
N ASP A 90 -3.28 -1.46 5.84
CA ASP A 90 -4.68 -1.13 6.08
C ASP A 90 -4.88 -0.33 7.39
N LEU A 91 -3.84 0.40 7.84
CA LEU A 91 -3.86 1.04 9.16
C LEU A 91 -4.78 2.25 9.22
N HIS A 92 -5.03 2.93 8.10
CA HIS A 92 -6.02 4.01 8.02
C HIS A 92 -7.44 3.45 8.18
N GLU A 93 -7.75 2.36 7.49
CA GLU A 93 -9.02 1.64 7.57
C GLU A 93 -9.27 1.17 9.00
N ARG A 94 -8.27 0.50 9.60
CA ARG A 94 -8.37 -0.01 10.98
C ARG A 94 -8.45 1.10 12.03
N ALA A 95 -7.93 2.29 11.76
CA ALA A 95 -8.12 3.45 12.64
C ALA A 95 -9.55 3.99 12.58
N GLY A 96 -10.24 3.78 11.46
CA GLY A 96 -11.60 4.24 11.22
C GLY A 96 -11.72 5.38 10.19
N SER A 97 -10.68 5.64 9.40
CA SER A 97 -10.76 6.62 8.31
C SER A 97 -11.74 6.16 7.23
N THR A 98 -12.50 7.10 6.68
CA THR A 98 -13.68 6.77 5.86
C THR A 98 -13.50 6.97 4.35
N ASN A 99 -12.55 7.81 3.92
CA ASN A 99 -12.27 8.05 2.50
C ASN A 99 -10.78 7.91 2.20
N ILE A 100 -10.40 6.78 1.59
CA ILE A 100 -9.00 6.38 1.40
C ILE A 100 -8.77 5.97 -0.06
N ILE A 101 -7.70 6.47 -0.67
CA ILE A 101 -7.23 6.10 -2.00
C ILE A 101 -5.83 5.48 -1.88
N HIS A 102 -5.73 4.18 -2.14
CA HIS A 102 -4.45 3.49 -2.23
C HIS A 102 -3.81 3.68 -3.60
N LEU A 103 -2.66 4.38 -3.65
CA LEU A 103 -1.91 4.54 -4.89
C LEU A 103 -1.19 3.25 -5.28
N HIS A 104 -0.60 2.55 -4.32
CA HIS A 104 0.30 1.42 -4.59
C HIS A 104 -0.32 0.05 -4.33
N GLY A 105 -1.65 -0.02 -4.26
CA GLY A 105 -2.39 -1.24 -3.94
C GLY A 105 -2.43 -1.54 -2.45
N GLU A 106 -2.73 -2.79 -2.11
CA GLU A 106 -3.09 -3.22 -0.76
C GLU A 106 -2.50 -4.61 -0.47
N LEU A 107 -1.86 -4.76 0.68
CA LEU A 107 -1.07 -5.96 1.03
C LEU A 107 -1.94 -7.16 1.39
N LEU A 108 -3.13 -6.90 1.94
CA LEU A 108 -4.15 -7.92 2.24
C LEU A 108 -5.00 -8.27 1.02
N LYS A 109 -4.55 -7.93 -0.20
CA LYS A 109 -5.18 -8.33 -1.45
C LYS A 109 -4.20 -9.05 -2.38
N ALA A 110 -4.74 -9.93 -3.20
CA ALA A 110 -4.06 -10.61 -4.29
C ALA A 110 -4.70 -10.23 -5.62
N ARG A 111 -3.95 -10.29 -6.72
CA ARG A 111 -4.48 -10.11 -8.08
C ARG A 111 -3.96 -11.16 -9.06
N SER A 112 -4.72 -11.40 -10.11
CA SER A 112 -4.30 -12.25 -11.22
C SER A 112 -3.11 -11.64 -11.97
N THR A 113 -2.17 -12.48 -12.42
CA THR A 113 -1.07 -12.05 -13.30
C THR A 113 -1.49 -11.91 -14.77
N LYS A 114 -2.68 -12.39 -15.17
CA LYS A 114 -3.22 -12.25 -16.53
C LYS A 114 -4.20 -11.09 -16.67
N ASP A 115 -5.04 -10.89 -15.66
CA ASP A 115 -6.07 -9.85 -15.64
C ASP A 115 -5.99 -9.07 -14.33
N PRO A 116 -5.39 -7.87 -14.32
CA PRO A 116 -5.17 -7.11 -13.09
C PRO A 116 -6.47 -6.61 -12.44
N SER A 117 -7.62 -6.69 -13.12
CA SER A 117 -8.93 -6.34 -12.54
C SER A 117 -9.49 -7.44 -11.62
N LEU A 118 -8.98 -8.67 -11.73
CA LEU A 118 -9.35 -9.76 -10.83
C LEU A 118 -8.55 -9.66 -9.53
N ILE A 119 -9.18 -9.01 -8.55
CA ILE A 119 -8.63 -8.73 -7.22
C ILE A 119 -9.40 -9.52 -6.16
N TYR A 120 -8.69 -10.03 -5.16
CA TYR A 120 -9.23 -10.88 -4.11
C TYR A 120 -8.73 -10.43 -2.75
N ASP A 121 -9.61 -10.41 -1.76
CA ASP A 121 -9.18 -10.30 -0.36
C ASP A 121 -8.37 -11.54 0.02
N TRP A 122 -7.17 -11.31 0.55
CA TRP A 122 -6.17 -12.34 0.76
C TRP A 122 -5.28 -12.01 1.96
N ALA A 123 -5.73 -12.42 3.14
CA ALA A 123 -5.03 -12.19 4.41
C ALA A 123 -4.01 -13.30 4.78
N LYS A 124 -3.81 -14.30 3.93
CA LYS A 124 -2.88 -15.42 4.17
C LYS A 124 -1.70 -15.38 3.20
N ASP A 125 -0.74 -16.28 3.36
CA ASP A 125 0.34 -16.42 2.39
C ASP A 125 -0.21 -16.74 0.98
N ILE A 126 0.42 -16.16 -0.04
CA ILE A 126 0.22 -16.54 -1.44
C ILE A 126 1.33 -17.54 -1.77
N LEU A 127 0.95 -18.76 -2.15
CA LEU A 127 1.87 -19.84 -2.45
C LEU A 127 1.97 -20.06 -3.96
N PRO A 128 3.10 -20.61 -4.45
CA PRO A 128 3.16 -21.14 -5.81
C PRO A 128 2.04 -22.15 -6.04
N GLY A 129 1.27 -21.97 -7.11
CA GLY A 129 0.10 -22.78 -7.43
C GLY A 129 -1.23 -22.20 -6.95
N ASP A 130 -1.26 -21.13 -6.15
CA ASP A 130 -2.47 -20.36 -5.90
C ASP A 130 -2.89 -19.63 -7.18
N ILE A 131 -3.78 -20.26 -7.96
CA ILE A 131 -4.23 -19.76 -9.26
C ILE A 131 -5.59 -19.07 -9.17
N CYS A 132 -5.79 -18.04 -9.98
CA CYS A 132 -7.12 -17.47 -10.22
C CYS A 132 -7.94 -18.34 -11.22
N PRO A 133 -9.24 -18.05 -11.43
CA PRO A 133 -10.09 -18.79 -12.38
C PRO A 133 -9.59 -18.85 -13.83
N LEU A 134 -8.66 -17.96 -14.23
CA LEU A 134 -8.00 -17.97 -15.54
C LEU A 134 -6.78 -18.91 -15.63
N GLY A 135 -6.54 -19.70 -14.58
CA GLY A 135 -5.42 -20.63 -14.47
C GLY A 135 -4.06 -19.94 -14.36
N SER A 136 -4.01 -18.68 -13.94
CA SER A 136 -2.76 -17.95 -13.72
C SER A 136 -2.47 -17.77 -12.25
N GLN A 137 -1.18 -17.83 -11.90
CA GLN A 137 -0.67 -17.56 -10.57
C GLN A 137 -1.19 -16.22 -10.02
N LEU A 138 -1.61 -16.21 -8.76
CA LEU A 138 -1.90 -15.00 -8.01
C LEU A 138 -0.58 -14.33 -7.58
N ARG A 139 -0.57 -13.01 -7.64
CA ARG A 139 0.50 -12.16 -7.10
C ARG A 139 -0.07 -11.18 -6.07
N PRO A 140 0.77 -10.57 -5.22
CA PRO A 140 0.34 -9.46 -4.37
C PRO A 140 -0.34 -8.35 -5.19
N HIS A 141 -1.43 -7.78 -4.67
CA HIS A 141 -2.09 -6.61 -5.26
C HIS A 141 -1.31 -5.34 -4.92
N ILE A 142 -0.08 -5.26 -5.43
CA ILE A 142 0.87 -4.20 -5.19
C ILE A 142 1.33 -3.65 -6.53
N VAL A 143 1.37 -2.33 -6.65
CA VAL A 143 2.00 -1.65 -7.79
C VAL A 143 3.51 -1.75 -7.61
N TRP A 144 4.16 -2.40 -8.56
CA TRP A 144 5.62 -2.54 -8.56
C TRP A 144 6.31 -1.40 -9.30
N PHE A 145 7.60 -1.24 -9.06
CA PHE A 145 8.43 -0.33 -9.82
C PHE A 145 8.37 -0.68 -11.31
N GLY A 146 8.11 0.34 -12.13
CA GLY A 146 7.92 0.19 -13.58
C GLY A 146 6.48 -0.15 -14.00
N GLU A 147 5.53 -0.31 -13.07
CA GLU A 147 4.11 -0.44 -13.38
C GLU A 147 3.39 0.91 -13.33
N ALA A 148 2.29 1.04 -14.07
CA ALA A 148 1.40 2.20 -13.95
C ALA A 148 0.70 2.21 -12.59
N VAL A 149 0.43 3.42 -12.08
CA VAL A 149 -0.29 3.66 -10.81
C VAL A 149 -1.76 3.94 -11.15
N PRO A 150 -2.69 2.97 -11.03
CA PRO A 150 -4.03 3.10 -11.63
C PRO A 150 -4.86 4.23 -11.01
N MET A 151 -4.65 4.51 -9.72
CA MET A 151 -5.42 5.51 -8.97
C MET A 151 -4.85 6.92 -9.05
N ILE A 152 -3.79 7.16 -9.85
CA ILE A 152 -3.11 8.46 -9.88
C ILE A 152 -4.01 9.58 -10.41
N GLU A 153 -4.84 9.30 -11.41
CA GLU A 153 -5.78 10.29 -11.97
C GLU A 153 -6.89 10.63 -10.98
N ALA A 154 -7.46 9.63 -10.32
CA ALA A 154 -8.46 9.83 -9.27
C ALA A 154 -7.89 10.64 -8.09
N ALA A 155 -6.68 10.31 -7.65
CA ALA A 155 -5.97 11.04 -6.60
C ALA A 155 -5.67 12.49 -6.99
N ALA A 156 -5.28 12.74 -8.24
CA ALA A 156 -5.05 14.09 -8.75
C ALA A 156 -6.35 14.91 -8.78
N MET A 157 -7.44 14.32 -9.28
CA MET A 157 -8.76 14.96 -9.27
C MET A 157 -9.24 15.28 -7.85
N GLU A 158 -9.05 14.35 -6.92
CA GLU A 158 -9.39 14.55 -5.51
C GLU A 158 -8.60 15.74 -4.93
N THR A 159 -7.29 15.76 -5.17
CA THR A 159 -6.37 16.82 -4.73
C THR A 159 -6.75 18.18 -5.30
N MET A 160 -7.19 18.26 -6.56
CA MET A 160 -7.61 19.52 -7.19
C MET A 160 -8.83 20.16 -6.53
N THR A 161 -9.63 19.40 -5.79
CA THR A 161 -10.80 19.91 -5.06
C THR A 161 -10.51 20.37 -3.63
N ALA A 162 -9.27 20.19 -3.15
CA ALA A 162 -8.92 20.44 -1.76
C ALA A 162 -8.74 21.95 -1.46
N ASP A 163 -9.21 22.39 -0.29
CA ASP A 163 -8.88 23.71 0.26
C ASP A 163 -7.47 23.74 0.86
N ALA A 164 -6.98 22.58 1.32
CA ALA A 164 -5.64 22.39 1.88
C ALA A 164 -5.13 20.97 1.64
N VAL A 165 -3.81 20.83 1.53
CA VAL A 165 -3.12 19.53 1.42
C VAL A 165 -2.17 19.36 2.60
N ILE A 166 -2.26 18.23 3.29
CA ILE A 166 -1.34 17.82 4.35
C ILE A 166 -0.48 16.67 3.82
N ILE A 167 0.84 16.77 3.99
CA ILE A 167 1.79 15.74 3.56
C ILE A 167 2.43 15.13 4.81
N VAL A 168 2.28 13.82 5.00
CA VAL A 168 2.70 13.11 6.23
C VAL A 168 3.55 11.88 5.89
N GLY A 169 4.74 11.80 6.47
CA GLY A 169 5.52 10.55 6.46
C GLY A 169 5.97 10.07 5.07
N THR A 170 6.08 10.94 4.07
CA THR A 170 6.58 10.60 2.73
C THR A 170 7.92 11.31 2.45
N SER A 171 8.79 10.64 1.69
CA SER A 171 10.08 11.20 1.25
C SER A 171 9.96 12.16 0.06
N MET A 172 8.82 12.17 -0.64
CA MET A 172 8.60 12.97 -1.85
C MET A 172 9.65 12.72 -2.94
N GLN A 173 10.05 11.45 -3.10
CA GLN A 173 11.07 10.99 -4.04
C GLN A 173 10.50 9.88 -4.92
#